data_AF-A0A3D3RLU8-F1
#
_entry.id   AF-A0A3D3RLU8-F1
#
_cell.length_a   1.000
_cell.length_b   1.000
_cell.length_c   1.000
_cell.angle_alpha   90.00
_cell.angle_beta   90.00
_cell.angle_gamma   90.00
#
_symmetry.space_group_name_H-M   'P 1'
#
loop_
_entity.id
_entity.type
_entity.pdbx_description
1 polymer ?
#
loop_
_entity_poly.entity_id
_entity_poly.type
_entity_poly.pdbx_seq_one_letter_code
_entity_poly.pdbx_strand_id
1 'polypeptide(L)'
;MVKEEQYEYAYERELKNLISSIEPICKEYMEEVEAHWDTLCKPLKSLGRLEELVITLGGIRRSEYPKSRKKAVIIMAGDHGIVEEGISQTGQEVTKAVV
;
A
#
# COMPACT_ATOMS: atom_id res chain seq x y z
N MET A 1 28.09 0.20 -21.76
CA MET A 1 28.42 -1.21 -21.46
C MET A 1 28.82 -1.44 -20.00
N VAL A 2 30.07 -1.22 -19.53
CA VAL A 2 30.44 -1.59 -18.13
C VAL A 2 29.66 -0.82 -17.03
N LYS A 3 29.28 0.45 -17.28
CA LYS A 3 28.52 1.25 -16.30
C LYS A 3 27.04 0.85 -16.20
N GLU A 4 26.40 0.51 -17.32
CA GLU A 4 24.98 0.12 -17.35
C GLU A 4 24.75 -1.19 -16.61
N GLU A 5 25.63 -2.16 -16.83
CA GLU A 5 25.61 -3.46 -16.15
C GLU A 5 25.83 -3.33 -14.63
N GLN A 6 26.64 -2.35 -14.20
CA GLN A 6 26.82 -2.02 -12.78
C GLN A 6 25.57 -1.36 -12.15
N TYR A 7 24.82 -0.53 -12.91
CA TYR A 7 23.58 0.09 -12.42
C TYR A 7 22.45 -0.93 -12.30
N GLU A 8 22.32 -1.83 -13.26
CA GLU A 8 21.31 -2.89 -13.23
C GLU A 8 21.48 -3.81 -12.01
N TYR A 9 22.73 -4.20 -11.72
CA TYR A 9 23.05 -4.96 -10.51
C TYR A 9 22.75 -4.18 -9.21
N ALA A 10 22.94 -2.85 -9.23
CA ALA A 10 22.64 -2.01 -8.07
C ALA A 10 21.13 -1.93 -7.78
N TYR A 11 20.29 -1.76 -8.82
CA TYR A 11 18.83 -1.72 -8.67
C TYR A 11 18.25 -3.08 -8.28
N GLU A 12 18.76 -4.16 -8.86
CA GLU A 12 18.32 -5.51 -8.50
C GLU A 12 18.59 -5.80 -7.01
N ARG A 13 19.77 -5.39 -6.52
CA ARG A 13 20.12 -5.51 -5.10
C ARG A 13 19.23 -4.63 -4.22
N GLU A 14 18.96 -3.40 -4.61
CA GLU A 14 18.08 -2.49 -3.87
C GLU A 14 16.64 -3.04 -3.79
N LEU A 15 16.10 -3.52 -4.91
CA LEU A 15 14.79 -4.16 -4.97
C LEU A 15 14.71 -5.38 -4.05
N LYS A 16 15.71 -6.26 -4.09
CA LYS A 16 15.79 -7.42 -3.19
C LYS A 16 15.81 -7.02 -1.71
N ASN A 17 16.55 -5.96 -1.37
CA ASN A 17 16.61 -5.44 0.00
C ASN A 17 15.27 -4.83 0.44
N LEU A 18 14.57 -4.12 -0.45
CA LEU A 18 13.24 -3.58 -0.13
C LEU A 18 12.23 -4.70 0.10
N ILE A 19 12.20 -5.71 -0.77
CA ILE A 19 11.30 -6.87 -0.61
C ILE A 19 11.59 -7.60 0.70
N SER A 20 12.86 -7.80 1.06
CA SER A 20 13.22 -8.48 2.30
C SER A 20 12.89 -7.68 3.57
N SER A 21 12.69 -6.37 3.46
CA SER A 21 12.28 -5.50 4.58
C SER A 21 10.77 -5.52 4.88
N ILE A 22 9.97 -6.18 4.05
CA ILE A 22 8.52 -6.29 4.27
C ILE A 22 8.25 -7.26 5.42
N GLU A 23 7.76 -6.73 6.53
CA GLU A 23 7.39 -7.53 7.70
C GLU A 23 5.93 -8.00 7.64
N PRO A 24 5.62 -9.20 8.18
CA PRO A 24 4.23 -9.60 8.37
C PRO A 24 3.53 -8.68 9.36
N ILE A 25 2.20 -8.59 9.23
CA ILE A 25 1.37 -7.85 10.19
C ILE A 25 1.55 -8.39 11.62
N CYS A 26 1.69 -7.50 12.59
CA CYS A 26 1.96 -7.90 13.97
C CYS A 26 0.67 -8.29 14.71
N LYS A 27 0.52 -9.58 15.01
CA LYS A 27 -0.69 -10.13 15.65
C LYS A 27 -0.88 -9.68 17.10
N GLU A 28 0.20 -9.53 17.85
CA GLU A 28 0.17 -9.06 19.24
C GLU A 28 -0.56 -7.72 19.35
N TYR A 29 -0.20 -6.75 18.49
CA TYR A 29 -0.90 -5.46 18.44
C TYR A 29 -2.33 -5.56 17.90
N MET A 30 -2.65 -6.53 17.04
CA MET A 30 -4.04 -6.74 16.62
C MET A 30 -4.91 -7.18 17.80
N GLU A 31 -4.40 -8.09 18.62
CA GLU A 31 -5.08 -8.58 19.83
C GLU A 31 -5.24 -7.46 20.88
N GLU A 32 -4.21 -6.63 21.08
CA GLU A 32 -4.28 -5.46 21.96
C GLU A 32 -5.37 -4.46 21.51
N VAL A 33 -5.46 -4.19 20.20
CA VAL A 33 -6.47 -3.27 19.65
C VAL A 33 -7.88 -3.87 19.77
N GLU A 34 -8.05 -5.17 19.48
CA GLU A 34 -9.35 -5.84 19.64
C GLU A 34 -9.81 -5.77 21.11
N ALA A 35 -8.91 -6.12 22.04
CA ALA A 35 -9.18 -6.05 23.47
C ALA A 35 -9.56 -4.63 23.91
N HIS A 36 -8.85 -3.61 23.45
CA HIS A 36 -9.20 -2.22 23.73
C HIS A 36 -10.59 -1.86 23.19
N TRP A 37 -10.87 -2.19 21.92
CA TRP A 37 -12.13 -1.86 21.27
C TRP A 37 -13.32 -2.58 21.92
N ASP A 38 -13.13 -3.77 22.46
CA ASP A 38 -14.17 -4.51 23.19
C ASP A 38 -14.54 -3.86 24.54
N THR A 39 -13.72 -2.95 25.07
CA THR A 39 -14.05 -2.16 26.27
C THR A 39 -14.91 -0.92 25.99
N LEU A 40 -15.04 -0.53 24.72
CA LEU A 40 -15.79 0.67 24.35
C LEU A 40 -17.28 0.47 24.57
N CYS A 41 -18.01 1.56 24.81
CA CYS A 41 -19.47 1.55 25.00
C CYS A 41 -20.22 1.27 23.69
N LYS A 42 -20.09 0.04 23.19
CA LYS A 42 -20.75 -0.52 22.01
C LYS A 42 -21.02 -2.01 22.24
N PRO A 43 -22.04 -2.61 21.61
CA PRO A 43 -22.11 -4.06 21.57
C PRO A 43 -20.87 -4.62 20.87
N LEU A 44 -20.37 -5.77 21.33
CA LEU A 44 -19.19 -6.42 20.77
C LEU A 44 -19.35 -6.58 19.26
N LYS A 45 -18.31 -6.17 18.51
CA LYS A 45 -18.21 -6.32 17.05
C LYS A 45 -19.29 -5.58 16.24
N SER A 46 -20.05 -4.68 16.88
CA SER A 46 -21.20 -3.99 16.27
C SER A 46 -20.85 -3.03 15.13
N LEU A 47 -19.61 -2.55 15.05
CA LEU A 47 -19.14 -1.66 13.98
C LEU A 47 -18.55 -2.42 12.78
N GLY A 48 -18.54 -3.76 12.84
CA GLY A 48 -18.18 -4.66 11.75
C GLY A 48 -16.83 -4.30 11.10
N ARG A 49 -16.86 -3.99 9.80
CA ARG A 49 -15.65 -3.68 9.01
C ARG A 49 -14.82 -2.52 9.58
N LEU A 50 -15.43 -1.58 10.30
CA LEU A 50 -14.67 -0.49 10.92
C LEU A 50 -13.74 -1.02 12.02
N GLU A 51 -14.23 -1.95 12.85
CA GLU A 51 -13.44 -2.62 13.88
C GLU A 51 -12.29 -3.42 13.25
N GLU A 52 -12.59 -4.22 12.22
CA GLU A 52 -11.60 -5.00 11.48
C GLU A 52 -10.47 -4.13 10.90
N LEU A 53 -10.82 -2.97 10.33
CA LEU A 53 -9.86 -2.04 9.76
C LEU A 53 -8.95 -1.42 10.82
N VAL A 54 -9.50 -1.08 11.99
CA VAL A 54 -8.70 -0.49 13.08
C VAL A 54 -7.75 -1.51 13.69
N ILE A 55 -8.21 -2.74 13.91
CA ILE A 55 -7.37 -3.88 14.34
C ILE A 55 -6.22 -4.10 13.35
N THR A 56 -6.53 -4.17 12.06
CA THR A 56 -5.53 -4.32 10.99
C THR A 56 -4.52 -3.17 10.99
N LEU A 57 -5.00 -1.93 11.16
CA LEU A 57 -4.12 -0.76 11.24
C LEU A 57 -3.19 -0.82 12.46
N GLY A 58 -3.67 -1.31 13.60
CA GLY A 58 -2.83 -1.48 14.79
C GLY A 58 -1.72 -2.50 14.57
N GLY A 59 -2.02 -3.63 13.91
CA GLY A 59 -1.01 -4.62 13.52
C GLY A 59 0.03 -4.09 12.53
N ILE A 60 -0.39 -3.28 11.56
CA ILE A 60 0.52 -2.63 10.59
C ILE A 60 1.39 -1.57 11.28
N ARG A 61 0.80 -0.81 12.22
CA ARG A 61 1.48 0.32 12.88
C ARG A 61 2.24 -0.08 14.13
N ARG A 62 2.08 -1.32 14.59
CA ARG A 62 2.60 -1.83 15.86
C ARG A 62 2.21 -0.90 17.01
N SER A 63 0.90 -0.65 17.16
CA SER A 63 0.36 0.30 18.15
C SER A 63 -1.09 -0.03 18.51
N GLU A 64 -1.40 -0.07 19.82
CA GLU A 64 -2.77 -0.18 20.36
C GLU A 64 -3.68 0.98 19.90
N TYR A 65 -3.13 2.18 19.76
CA TYR A 65 -3.84 3.39 19.30
C TYR A 65 -3.38 3.84 17.92
N PRO A 66 -3.73 3.14 16.83
CA PRO A 66 -3.24 3.45 15.49
C PRO A 66 -3.71 4.84 15.03
N LYS A 67 -2.76 5.78 14.92
CA LYS A 67 -3.04 7.14 14.44
C LYS A 67 -2.91 7.22 12.92
N SER A 68 -3.78 7.99 12.28
CA SER A 68 -3.60 8.36 10.87
C SER A 68 -2.36 9.26 10.72
N ARG A 69 -1.47 8.92 9.78
CA ARG A 69 -0.36 9.79 9.37
C ARG A 69 -0.79 10.66 8.17
N LYS A 70 0.14 11.51 7.69
CA LYS A 70 0.02 12.16 6.38
C LYS A 70 -0.33 11.11 5.33
N LYS A 71 -1.40 11.38 4.59
CA LYS A 71 -1.91 10.50 3.53
C LYS A 71 -1.33 10.99 2.21
N ALA A 72 -0.97 10.07 1.34
CA ALA A 72 -0.52 10.36 -0.01
C ALA A 72 -1.30 9.49 -1.00
N VAL A 73 -1.60 10.07 -2.16
CA VAL A 73 -2.11 9.34 -3.31
C VAL A 73 -1.03 9.47 -4.38
N ILE A 74 -0.51 8.34 -4.86
CA ILE A 74 0.50 8.31 -5.91
C ILE A 74 -0.22 7.91 -7.20
N ILE A 75 -0.26 8.83 -8.16
CA ILE A 75 -0.83 8.60 -9.49
C ILE A 75 0.33 8.25 -10.42
N MET A 76 0.32 7.02 -10.94
CA MET A 76 1.28 6.58 -11.96
C MET A 76 0.59 6.62 -13.31
N ALA A 77 1.17 7.33 -14.28
CA ALA A 77 0.64 7.43 -15.63
C ALA A 77 1.75 7.17 -16.66
N GLY A 78 1.39 6.45 -17.72
CA GLY A 78 2.29 6.10 -18.80
C GLY A 78 1.52 5.58 -20.00
N ASP A 79 2.00 5.94 -21.19
CA ASP A 79 1.43 5.48 -22.45
C ASP A 79 1.86 4.06 -22.80
N HIS A 80 1.01 3.38 -23.56
CA HIS A 80 1.24 2.02 -24.01
C HIS A 80 1.15 1.96 -25.54
N GLY A 81 2.13 1.32 -26.19
CA GLY A 81 2.20 1.25 -27.66
C GLY A 81 1.03 0.51 -28.30
N ILE A 82 0.40 -0.43 -27.59
CA ILE A 82 -0.76 -1.19 -28.07
C ILE A 82 -1.96 -0.31 -28.46
N VAL A 83 -1.99 0.95 -28.02
CA VAL A 83 -3.00 1.93 -28.42
C VAL A 83 -3.03 2.13 -29.95
N GLU A 84 -1.89 1.98 -30.63
CA GLU A 84 -1.78 2.10 -32.09
C GLU A 84 -2.59 1.04 -32.85
N GLU A 85 -2.89 -0.10 -32.22
CA GLU A 85 -3.71 -1.16 -32.80
C GLU A 85 -5.22 -0.82 -32.81
N GLY A 86 -5.62 0.37 -32.34
CA GLY A 86 -7.00 0.84 -32.39
C GLY A 86 -7.97 0.11 -31.45
N ILE A 87 -7.46 -0.64 -30.47
CA ILE A 87 -8.26 -1.40 -29.49
C ILE A 87 -8.72 -0.55 -28.29
N SER A 88 -8.17 0.65 -28.14
CA SER A 88 -8.45 1.56 -27.03
C SER A 88 -9.51 2.60 -27.41
N GLN A 89 -10.36 2.98 -26.46
CA GLN A 89 -11.44 3.96 -26.68
C GLN A 89 -10.92 5.39 -26.91
N THR A 90 -9.74 5.70 -26.41
CA THR A 90 -9.07 7.00 -26.51
C THR A 90 -7.62 6.80 -26.93
N GLY A 91 -7.00 7.81 -27.55
CA GLY A 91 -5.58 7.76 -27.87
C GLY A 91 -4.68 8.18 -26.70
N GLN A 92 -3.37 8.11 -26.95
CA GLN A 92 -2.32 8.45 -25.97
C GLN A 92 -2.35 9.93 -25.55
N GLU A 93 -2.97 10.80 -26.36
CA GLU A 93 -3.14 12.22 -26.03
C GLU A 93 -3.91 12.45 -24.72
N VAL A 94 -4.77 11.51 -24.32
CA VAL A 94 -5.55 11.64 -23.09
C VAL A 94 -4.67 11.50 -21.85
N THR A 95 -3.62 10.67 -21.88
CA THR A 95 -2.66 10.55 -20.77
C THR A 95 -2.07 11.90 -20.43
N LYS A 96 -1.66 12.67 -21.45
CA LYS A 96 -1.11 14.03 -21.28
C LYS A 96 -2.17 15.07 -20.86
N ALA A 97 -3.44 14.84 -21.20
CA ALA A 97 -4.51 15.79 -20.88
C ALA A 97 -5.01 15.68 -19.42
N VAL A 98 -4.82 14.52 -18.78
CA VAL A 98 -5.37 14.21 -17.44
C VAL A 98 -4.31 14.22 -16.33
N VAL A 99 -3.02 14.22 -16.70
CA VAL A 99 -1.87 14.17 -15.80
C VAL A 99 -1.11 15.48 -15.84
#